data_AF-A0A1X0E0A0-F1
#
_entry.id   AF-A0A1X0E0A0-F1
#
_cell.length_a   1.000
_cell.length_b   1.000
_cell.length_c   1.000
_cell.angle_alpha   90.00
_cell.angle_beta   90.00
_cell.angle_gamma   90.00
#
_symmetry.space_group_name_H-M   'P 1'
#
loop_
_entity.id
_entity.type
_entity.pdbx_description
1 polymer ?
#
loop_
_entity_poly.entity_id
_entity_poly.type
_entity_poly.pdbx_seq_one_letter_code
_entity_poly.pdbx_strand_id
1 'polypeptide(L)'
;LQRWERVLQAMVADAGQRLSAIDVLDPAERVRLDELSNRAVLTGPPAGAAIPVLFAGQVARTPDAVAVTFEGSSLSYRELDEA
;
A
#
# COMPACT_ATOMS: atom_id res chain seq x y z
N LEU A 1 5.37 11.81 -29.52
CA LEU A 1 5.39 11.07 -30.80
C LEU A 1 5.89 9.63 -30.63
N GLN A 2 6.96 9.39 -29.87
CA GLN A 2 7.51 8.04 -29.65
C GLN A 2 6.52 6.98 -29.10
N ARG A 3 5.58 7.36 -28.23
CA ARG A 3 4.52 6.43 -27.77
C ARG A 3 3.57 6.00 -28.88
N TRP A 4 3.20 6.91 -29.78
CA TRP A 4 2.31 6.60 -30.91
C TRP A 4 2.97 5.66 -31.92
N GLU A 5 4.27 5.83 -32.15
CA GLU A 5 5.05 4.94 -33.00
C GLU A 5 5.08 3.50 -32.45
N ARG A 6 5.25 3.31 -31.13
CA ARG A 6 5.19 1.99 -30.50
C ARG A 6 3.84 1.31 -30.66
N VAL A 7 2.75 2.07 -30.52
CA VAL A 7 1.40 1.54 -30.72
C VAL A 7 1.23 1.06 -32.16
N LEU A 8 1.66 1.86 -33.14
CA LEU A 8 1.58 1.47 -34.55
C LEU A 8 2.47 0.26 -34.87
N GLN A 9 3.68 0.18 -34.32
CA GLN A 9 4.56 -0.97 -34.45
C GLN A 9 3.94 -2.25 -33.86
N ALA A 10 3.33 -2.17 -32.66
CA ALA A 10 2.66 -3.29 -32.04
C ALA A 10 1.44 -3.77 -32.84
N MET A 11 0.64 -2.83 -33.37
CA MET A 11 -0.52 -3.16 -34.22
C MET A 11 -0.13 -3.83 -35.54
N VAL A 12 1.02 -3.47 -36.12
CA VAL A 12 1.55 -4.12 -37.34
C VAL A 12 2.15 -5.49 -37.02
N ALA A 13 2.79 -5.65 -35.86
CA ALA A 13 3.41 -6.90 -35.45
C ALA A 13 2.38 -8.00 -35.10
N ASP A 14 1.24 -7.63 -34.52
CA ASP A 14 0.13 -8.54 -34.26
C ASP A 14 -1.23 -7.84 -34.43
N ALA A 15 -1.84 -8.03 -35.60
CA ALA A 15 -3.15 -7.46 -35.92
C ALA A 15 -4.31 -8.09 -35.13
N GLY A 16 -4.10 -9.26 -34.50
CA GLY A 16 -5.09 -9.92 -33.64
C GLY A 16 -5.05 -9.46 -32.19
N GLN A 17 -4.00 -8.74 -31.78
CA GLN A 17 -3.84 -8.26 -30.41
C GLN A 17 -4.92 -7.22 -30.08
N ARG A 18 -5.50 -7.33 -28.88
CA ARG A 18 -6.41 -6.30 -28.37
C ARG A 18 -5.62 -5.01 -28.10
N LEU A 19 -6.13 -3.88 -28.59
CA LEU A 19 -5.51 -2.56 -28.37
C LEU A 19 -5.23 -2.26 -26.88
N SER A 20 -6.11 -2.72 -25.98
CA SER A 20 -5.95 -2.55 -24.53
C SER A 20 -4.78 -3.32 -23.92
N ALA A 21 -4.21 -4.29 -24.64
CA ALA A 21 -3.06 -5.08 -24.20
C ALA A 21 -1.72 -4.50 -24.69
N ILE A 22 -1.75 -3.44 -25.51
CA ILE A 22 -0.53 -2.80 -26.02
C ILE A 22 0.11 -1.99 -24.89
N ASP A 23 1.34 -2.34 -24.58
CA ASP A 23 2.16 -1.61 -23.63
C ASP A 23 2.75 -0.35 -24.28
N VAL A 24 2.31 0.81 -23.81
CA VAL A 24 2.67 2.10 -24.40
C VAL A 24 3.91 2.74 -23.77
N LEU A 25 4.34 2.25 -22.59
CA LEU A 25 5.43 2.84 -21.83
C LEU A 25 6.76 2.27 -22.29
N ASP A 26 7.74 3.13 -22.58
CA ASP A 26 9.12 2.67 -22.76
C ASP A 26 9.78 2.28 -21.43
N PRO A 27 10.95 1.62 -21.48
CA PRO A 27 11.67 1.24 -20.27
C PRO A 27 12.00 2.43 -19.35
N ALA A 28 12.33 3.60 -19.87
CA ALA A 28 12.65 4.77 -19.03
C ALA A 28 11.40 5.33 -18.33
N GLU A 29 10.26 5.32 -19.01
CA GLU A 29 8.96 5.70 -18.45
C GLU A 29 8.51 4.74 -17.35
N ARG A 30 8.78 3.44 -17.49
CA ARG A 30 8.52 2.43 -16.44
C ARG A 30 9.39 2.65 -15.22
N VAL A 31 10.69 2.91 -15.41
CA VAL A 31 11.60 3.23 -14.30
C VAL A 31 11.10 4.45 -13.53
N ARG A 32 10.71 5.50 -14.25
CA ARG A 32 10.15 6.70 -13.62
C ARG A 32 8.84 6.44 -12.88
N LEU A 33 7.98 5.58 -13.41
CA LEU A 33 6.74 5.18 -12.74
C LEU A 33 7.02 4.36 -11.48
N ASP A 34 8.00 3.47 -11.52
CA ASP A 34 8.42 2.67 -10.36
C ASP A 34 8.97 3.54 -9.22
N GLU A 35 9.73 4.59 -9.56
CA GLU A 35 10.20 5.59 -8.61
C GLU A 35 9.03 6.41 -8.01
N LEU A 36 8.14 6.95 -8.86
CA LEU A 36 7.02 7.78 -8.41
C LEU A 36 6.00 7.00 -7.56
N SER A 37 5.80 5.72 -7.87
CA SER A 37 4.77 4.89 -7.23
C SER A 37 5.18 4.39 -5.83
N ASN A 38 6.36 4.77 -5.33
CA ASN A 38 6.91 4.25 -4.08
C ASN A 38 6.91 2.71 -4.03
N ARG A 39 7.05 2.05 -5.19
CA ARG A 39 6.89 0.59 -5.29
C ARG A 39 7.79 -0.15 -4.31
N ALA A 40 9.05 0.28 -4.18
CA ALA A 40 9.99 -0.32 -3.25
C ALA A 40 9.50 -0.32 -1.78
N VAL A 41 8.78 0.73 -1.36
CA VAL A 41 8.19 0.82 -0.02
C VAL A 41 6.94 -0.05 0.08
N LEU A 42 6.08 -0.01 -0.93
CA LEU A 42 4.79 -0.71 -0.91
C LEU A 42 4.90 -2.23 -1.11
N THR A 43 5.92 -2.70 -1.82
CA THR A 43 6.19 -4.13 -2.04
C THR A 43 7.26 -4.68 -1.10
N GLY A 44 7.91 -3.81 -0.33
CA GLY A 44 8.86 -4.21 0.70
C GLY A 44 8.16 -4.86 1.89
N PRO A 45 8.91 -5.53 2.79
CA PRO A 45 8.36 -6.00 4.05
C PRO A 45 7.81 -4.81 4.85
N PRO A 46 6.70 -4.98 5.59
CA PRO A 46 6.13 -3.90 6.38
C PRO A 46 7.15 -3.38 7.39
N ALA A 47 7.25 -2.05 7.49
CA ALA A 47 8.10 -1.40 8.46
C ALA A 47 7.37 -1.35 9.82
N GLY A 48 7.91 -2.07 10.81
CA GLY A 48 7.40 -2.07 12.18
C GLY A 48 6.46 -3.22 12.52
N ALA A 49 6.05 -3.26 13.79
CA ALA A 49 5.13 -4.27 14.28
C ALA A 49 3.69 -3.93 13.93
N ALA A 50 2.86 -4.96 13.77
CA ALA A 50 1.43 -4.78 13.53
C ALA A 50 0.76 -4.04 14.71
N ILE A 51 -0.30 -3.28 14.43
CA ILE A 51 -1.04 -2.53 15.46
C ILE A 51 -1.43 -3.39 16.67
N PRO A 52 -1.92 -4.64 16.53
CA PRO A 52 -2.21 -5.49 17.69
C PRO A 52 -1.00 -5.79 18.57
N VAL A 53 0.19 -5.93 17.98
CA VAL A 53 1.44 -6.16 18.73
C VAL A 53 1.84 -4.89 19.49
N LEU A 54 1.74 -3.73 18.86
CA LEU A 54 2.00 -2.45 19.51
C LEU A 54 1.00 -2.15 20.63
N PHE A 55 -0.27 -2.52 20.42
CA PHE A 55 -1.34 -2.38 21.40
C PHE A 55 -1.10 -3.27 22.62
N ALA A 56 -0.79 -4.55 22.43
CA ALA A 56 -0.43 -5.46 23.53
C ALA A 56 0.78 -4.94 24.33
N GLY A 57 1.77 -4.36 23.64
CA GLY A 57 2.87 -3.66 24.30
C GLY A 57 2.41 -2.47 25.16
N GLN A 58 1.39 -1.74 24.73
CA GLN A 58 0.81 -0.63 25.50
C GLN A 58 0.00 -1.11 26.71
N VAL A 59 -0.77 -2.20 26.57
CA VAL A 59 -1.47 -2.87 27.67
C VAL A 59 -0.46 -3.27 28.75
N ALA A 60 0.66 -3.88 28.36
CA ALA A 60 1.71 -4.27 29.30
C ALA A 60 2.42 -3.07 29.98
N ARG A 61 2.60 -1.95 29.26
CA ARG A 61 3.29 -0.76 29.80
C ARG A 61 2.44 0.05 30.77
N THR A 62 1.16 0.26 30.45
CA THR A 62 0.27 1.15 31.22
C THR A 62 -1.16 0.58 31.23
N PRO A 63 -1.39 -0.54 31.94
CA PRO A 63 -2.67 -1.26 31.87
C PRO A 63 -3.86 -0.43 32.35
N ASP A 64 -3.67 0.40 33.39
CA ASP A 64 -4.74 1.18 34.01
C ASP A 64 -4.91 2.58 33.41
N ALA A 65 -4.12 2.94 32.38
CA ALA A 65 -4.30 4.19 31.66
C ALA A 65 -5.56 4.12 30.78
N VAL A 66 -6.30 5.22 30.70
CA VAL A 66 -7.50 5.32 29.85
C VAL A 66 -7.12 5.16 28.38
N ALA A 67 -7.70 4.17 27.71
CA ALA A 67 -7.49 3.87 26.29
C ALA A 67 -8.58 4.49 25.40
N VAL A 68 -9.84 4.38 25.83
CA VAL A 68 -11.01 4.84 25.06
C VAL A 68 -12.01 5.51 25.99
N THR A 69 -12.61 6.60 25.53
CA THR A 69 -13.70 7.30 26.24
C THR A 69 -14.86 7.54 25.30
N PHE A 70 -16.09 7.25 25.73
CA PHE A 70 -17.31 7.51 24.98
C PHE A 70 -18.47 7.81 25.92
N GLU A 71 -19.19 8.92 25.68
CA GLU A 71 -20.37 9.34 26.45
C GLU A 71 -20.22 9.26 27.98
N GLY A 72 -19.08 9.74 28.51
CA GLY A 72 -18.82 9.75 29.96
C GLY A 72 -18.37 8.40 30.53
N SER A 73 -18.34 7.34 29.73
CA SER A 73 -17.72 6.06 30.07
C SER A 73 -16.27 6.04 29.58
N SER A 74 -15.39 5.38 30.32
CA SER A 74 -13.97 5.22 29.98
C SER A 74 -13.56 3.78 30.19
N LEU A 75 -12.76 3.24 29.27
CA LEU A 75 -12.10 1.94 29.40
C LEU A 75 -10.60 2.15 29.45
N SER A 76 -9.95 1.48 30.39
CA SER A 76 -8.50 1.35 30.45
C SER A 76 -7.97 0.44 29.32
N TYR A 77 -6.66 0.47 29.08
CA TYR A 77 -6.03 -0.44 28.10
C TYR A 77 -6.29 -1.91 28.44
N ARG A 78 -6.23 -2.28 29.72
CA ARG A 78 -6.53 -3.64 30.19
C ARG A 78 -8.00 -4.00 29.95
N GLU A 79 -8.93 -3.15 30.35
CA GLU A 79 -10.37 -3.42 30.17
C GLU A 79 -10.76 -3.52 28.69
N LEU A 80 -10.09 -2.76 27.82
CA LEU A 80 -10.31 -2.84 26.37
C LEU A 80 -9.72 -4.12 25.74
N ASP A 81 -8.64 -4.67 26.29
CA ASP A 81 -8.03 -5.92 25.82
C ASP A 81 -8.84 -7.16 26.22
N GLU A 82 -9.55 -7.08 27.35
CA GLU A 82 -10.38 -8.16 27.91
C GLU A 82 -11.84 -8.18 27.39
N ALA A 83 -12.31 -7.10 26.78
CA ALA A 83 -13.70 -6.92 26.30
C ALA A 83 -13.97 -7.60 24.94
#